data_AF-S6HPB1-F1
#
_entry.id   AF-S6HPB1-F1
#
_cell.length_a   1.000
_cell.length_b   1.000
_cell.length_c   1.000
_cell.angle_alpha   90.00
_cell.angle_beta   90.00
_cell.angle_gamma   90.00
#
_symmetry.space_group_name_H-M   'P 1'
#
loop_
_entity.id
_entity.type
_entity.pdbx_description
1 polymer ?
#
loop_
_entity_poly.entity_id
_entity_poly.type
_entity_poly.pdbx_seq_one_letter_code
_entity_poly.pdbx_strand_id
1 'polypeptide(L)'
;MSSIISRVVSLLITLWVAKVFLLSLPYKFTNHPDTQHIFSTIGQWMSDTIATGLGEFFSSYGAYLVGSVELIASSILLIATTSWILASIKVIKNASFYRQWYVVGGLLSAMIMSGAAFFHLVTPLGVEVLHQGKSDGGSLFYAAVSILLLGLLLAFINRGPQSSAD
;
A
#
# COMPACT_ATOMS: atom_id res chain seq x y z
N MET A 1 -25.98 3.79 -6.86
CA MET A 1 -25.56 3.90 -8.28
C MET A 1 -24.10 4.36 -8.30
N SER A 2 -23.18 3.57 -8.85
CA SER A 2 -21.78 4.01 -9.00
C SER A 2 -21.69 4.89 -10.24
N SER A 3 -21.67 6.20 -10.00
CA SER A 3 -21.46 7.20 -11.04
C SER A 3 -20.13 6.95 -11.76
N ILE A 4 -20.02 7.41 -13.00
CA ILE A 4 -18.76 7.35 -13.76
C ILE A 4 -17.59 7.96 -12.97
N ILE A 5 -17.89 8.97 -12.15
CA ILE A 5 -16.98 9.64 -11.22
C ILE A 5 -16.36 8.61 -10.25
N SER A 6 -17.17 7.80 -9.56
CA SER A 6 -16.64 6.80 -8.61
C SER A 6 -15.68 5.79 -9.25
N ARG A 7 -15.88 5.47 -10.53
CA ARG A 7 -15.01 4.55 -11.29
C ARG A 7 -13.69 5.22 -11.65
N VAL A 8 -13.75 6.46 -12.15
CA VAL A 8 -12.55 7.25 -12.46
C VAL A 8 -11.74 7.52 -11.19
N VAL A 9 -12.38 7.87 -10.07
CA VAL A 9 -11.72 8.03 -8.77
C VAL A 9 -11.05 6.73 -8.34
N SER A 10 -11.73 5.58 -8.47
CA SER A 10 -11.14 4.27 -8.14
C SER A 10 -9.89 3.97 -8.98
N LEU A 11 -9.93 4.28 -10.29
CA LEU A 11 -8.78 4.15 -11.19
C LEU A 11 -7.60 5.02 -10.74
N LEU A 12 -7.85 6.30 -10.47
CA LEU A 12 -6.79 7.24 -10.06
C LEU A 12 -6.13 6.80 -8.76
N ILE A 13 -6.92 6.36 -7.77
CA ILE A 13 -6.39 5.83 -6.51
C ILE A 13 -5.57 4.57 -6.78
N THR A 14 -6.09 3.60 -7.53
CA THR A 14 -5.35 2.38 -7.87
C THR A 14 -4.01 2.67 -8.52
N LEU A 15 -3.98 3.58 -9.51
CA LEU A 15 -2.74 3.94 -10.20
C LEU A 15 -1.74 4.62 -9.25
N TRP A 16 -2.21 5.48 -8.35
CA TRP A 16 -1.34 6.09 -7.33
C TRP A 16 -0.75 5.03 -6.39
N VAL A 17 -1.58 4.16 -5.82
CA VAL A 17 -1.12 3.09 -4.91
C VAL A 17 -0.16 2.14 -5.62
N ALA A 18 -0.53 1.67 -6.82
CA ALA A 18 0.30 0.76 -7.61
C ALA A 18 1.64 1.41 -7.98
N LYS A 19 1.64 2.70 -8.36
CA LYS A 19 2.89 3.44 -8.62
C LYS A 19 3.81 3.41 -7.41
N VAL A 20 3.32 3.82 -6.23
CA VAL A 20 4.16 3.89 -5.03
C VAL A 20 4.64 2.50 -4.61
N PHE A 21 3.74 1.52 -4.54
CA PHE A 21 4.08 0.16 -4.13
C PHE A 21 5.08 -0.49 -5.09
N LEU A 22 4.74 -0.56 -6.39
CA LEU A 22 5.56 -1.26 -7.38
C LEU A 22 6.92 -0.58 -7.60
N LEU A 23 7.00 0.75 -7.59
CA LEU A 23 8.28 1.44 -7.73
C LEU A 23 9.16 1.32 -6.48
N SER A 24 8.59 1.01 -5.32
CA SER A 24 9.36 0.74 -4.10
C SER A 24 9.91 -0.69 -4.03
N LEU A 25 9.34 -1.64 -4.78
CA LEU A 25 9.72 -3.05 -4.71
C LEU A 25 11.19 -3.32 -5.08
N PRO A 26 11.79 -2.72 -6.14
CA PRO A 26 13.20 -2.91 -6.43
C PRO A 26 14.06 -2.59 -5.21
N TYR A 27 13.82 -1.45 -4.57
CA TYR A 27 14.55 -1.04 -3.36
C TYR A 27 14.46 -2.07 -2.23
N LYS A 28 13.29 -2.73 -2.07
CA LYS A 28 13.03 -3.72 -1.02
C LYS A 28 13.62 -5.09 -1.32
N PHE A 29 13.55 -5.55 -2.57
CA PHE A 29 14.04 -6.88 -2.95
C PHE A 29 15.53 -6.93 -3.30
N THR A 30 16.17 -5.78 -3.62
CA THR A 30 17.59 -5.72 -3.98
C THR A 30 18.50 -5.24 -2.84
N ASN A 31 17.99 -5.14 -1.61
CA ASN A 31 18.74 -4.64 -0.46
C ASN A 31 19.36 -3.25 -0.68
N HIS A 32 18.57 -2.30 -1.21
CA HIS A 32 19.05 -0.93 -1.40
C HIS A 32 19.45 -0.29 -0.06
N PRO A 33 20.55 0.50 0.01
CA PRO A 33 21.03 1.09 1.27
C PRO A 33 19.97 1.87 2.05
N ASP A 34 19.16 2.68 1.37
CA ASP A 34 18.08 3.44 2.02
C ASP A 34 17.03 2.52 2.67
N THR A 35 16.66 1.42 1.99
CA THR A 35 15.75 0.42 2.57
C THR A 35 16.36 -0.21 3.80
N GLN A 36 17.62 -0.63 3.72
CA GLN A 36 18.32 -1.26 4.83
C GLN A 36 18.40 -0.31 6.02
N HIS A 37 18.66 0.98 5.78
CA HIS A 37 18.63 1.99 6.82
C HIS A 37 17.25 2.12 7.48
N ILE A 38 16.17 2.20 6.72
CA ILE A 38 14.80 2.31 7.26
C ILE A 38 14.47 1.08 8.13
N PHE A 39 14.64 -0.12 7.59
CA PHE A 39 14.24 -1.36 8.28
C PHE A 39 15.14 -1.68 9.47
N SER A 40 16.45 -1.39 9.40
CA SER A 40 17.34 -1.52 10.55
C SER A 40 17.08 -0.48 11.64
N THR A 41 16.69 0.75 11.28
CA THR A 41 16.31 1.78 12.27
C THR A 41 15.08 1.36 13.06
N ILE A 42 14.05 0.88 12.37
CA ILE A 42 12.84 0.37 13.03
C ILE A 42 13.16 -0.91 13.82
N GLY A 43 13.94 -1.83 13.24
CA GLY A 43 14.30 -3.08 13.90
C GLY A 43 15.16 -2.87 15.15
N GLN A 44 16.09 -1.92 15.15
CA GLN A 44 16.84 -1.51 16.34
C GLN A 44 15.90 -0.98 17.42
N TRP A 45 14.98 -0.08 17.06
CA TRP A 45 13.97 0.40 18.00
C TRP A 45 13.12 -0.74 18.58
N MET A 46 12.71 -1.73 17.78
CA MET A 46 11.97 -2.91 18.28
C MET A 46 12.84 -3.79 19.20
N SER A 47 14.13 -3.92 18.90
CA SER A 47 15.09 -4.65 19.73
C SER A 47 15.18 -4.05 21.13
N ASP A 48 15.26 -2.71 21.18
CA ASP A 48 15.43 -1.95 22.41
C ASP A 48 14.13 -1.83 23.23
N THR A 49 12.96 -1.80 22.57
CA THR A 49 11.68 -1.49 23.23
C THR A 49 10.74 -2.68 23.41
N ILE A 50 10.84 -3.71 22.57
CA ILE A 50 9.90 -4.84 22.55
C ILE A 50 10.61 -6.15 22.87
N ALA A 51 11.49 -6.59 21.96
CA ALA A 51 12.25 -7.83 22.11
C ALA A 51 13.38 -7.88 21.07
N THR A 52 14.58 -8.26 21.52
CA THR A 52 15.77 -8.35 20.66
C THR A 52 15.56 -9.23 19.43
N GLY A 53 15.00 -10.44 19.61
CA GLY A 53 14.76 -11.37 18.50
C GLY A 53 13.74 -10.85 17.48
N LEU A 54 12.76 -10.04 17.91
CA LEU A 54 11.81 -9.42 16.98
C LEU A 54 12.49 -8.32 16.15
N GLY A 55 13.34 -7.51 16.78
CA GLY A 55 14.11 -6.47 16.12
C GLY A 55 15.08 -7.02 15.08
N GLU A 56 15.83 -8.07 15.43
CA GLU A 56 16.74 -8.75 14.50
C GLU A 56 16.00 -9.34 13.29
N PHE A 57 14.84 -9.97 13.53
CA PHE A 57 13.99 -10.48 12.47
C PHE A 57 13.49 -9.36 11.55
N PHE A 58 13.00 -8.26 12.11
CA PHE A 58 12.46 -7.15 11.32
C PHE A 58 13.54 -6.44 10.51
N SER A 59 14.72 -6.22 11.09
CA SER A 59 15.89 -5.67 10.38
C SER A 59 16.27 -6.53 9.17
N SER A 60 16.17 -7.86 9.30
CA SER A 60 16.63 -8.80 8.28
C SER A 60 15.57 -9.10 7.20
N TYR A 61 14.30 -9.23 7.60
CA TYR A 61 13.22 -9.74 6.74
C TYR A 61 12.08 -8.75 6.53
N GLY A 62 12.00 -7.66 7.30
CA GLY A 62 10.89 -6.71 7.24
C GLY A 62 10.67 -6.13 5.85
N ALA A 63 11.74 -5.78 5.15
CA ALA A 63 11.67 -5.23 3.78
C ALA A 63 11.00 -6.20 2.81
N TYR A 64 11.38 -7.49 2.87
CA TYR A 64 10.83 -8.55 2.03
C TYR A 64 9.36 -8.83 2.34
N LEU A 65 8.99 -8.84 3.62
CA LEU A 65 7.60 -9.06 4.04
C LEU A 65 6.71 -7.93 3.57
N VAL A 66 7.08 -6.68 3.85
CA VAL A 66 6.30 -5.50 3.44
C VAL A 66 6.20 -5.44 1.91
N GLY A 67 7.32 -5.62 1.20
CA GLY A 67 7.33 -5.64 -0.27
C GLY A 67 6.44 -6.73 -0.87
N SER A 68 6.38 -7.91 -0.26
CA SER A 68 5.51 -9.00 -0.72
C SER A 68 4.03 -8.63 -0.56
N VAL A 69 3.65 -8.05 0.58
CA VAL A 69 2.26 -7.65 0.83
C VAL A 69 1.85 -6.48 -0.07
N GLU A 70 2.75 -5.54 -0.35
CA GLU A 70 2.53 -4.45 -1.32
C GLU A 70 2.37 -4.95 -2.75
N LEU A 71 3.14 -5.96 -3.16
CA LEU A 71 2.98 -6.61 -4.46
C LEU A 71 1.60 -7.28 -4.58
N ILE A 72 1.14 -7.96 -3.53
CA ILE A 72 -0.20 -8.57 -3.49
C ILE A 72 -1.28 -7.48 -3.57
N ALA A 73 -1.17 -6.42 -2.76
CA ALA A 73 -2.13 -5.33 -2.73
C ALA A 73 -2.25 -4.62 -4.09
N SER A 74 -1.12 -4.26 -4.70
CA SER A 74 -1.09 -3.64 -6.02
C SER A 74 -1.63 -4.58 -7.11
N SER A 75 -1.33 -5.88 -7.06
CA SER A 75 -1.87 -6.87 -7.99
C SER A 75 -3.40 -6.97 -7.89
N ILE A 76 -3.94 -7.05 -6.66
CA ILE A 76 -5.40 -7.06 -6.41
C ILE A 76 -6.07 -5.83 -7.03
N LEU A 77 -5.51 -4.65 -6.78
CA LEU A 77 -6.06 -3.40 -7.28
C LEU A 77 -6.01 -3.31 -8.82
N LEU A 78 -4.90 -3.74 -9.43
CA LEU A 78 -4.75 -3.75 -10.89
C LEU A 78 -5.67 -4.78 -11.56
N ILE A 79 -5.88 -5.95 -10.94
CA ILE A 79 -6.84 -6.95 -11.40
C ILE A 79 -8.26 -6.37 -11.33
N ALA A 80 -8.64 -5.71 -10.23
CA ALA A 80 -9.94 -5.04 -10.09
C ALA A 80 -10.16 -4.01 -11.22
N THR A 81 -9.16 -3.17 -11.47
CA THR A 81 -9.19 -2.17 -12.54
C THR A 81 -9.29 -2.81 -13.93
N THR A 82 -8.52 -3.86 -14.19
CA THR A 82 -8.53 -4.56 -15.47
C THR A 82 -9.88 -5.22 -15.72
N SER A 83 -10.44 -5.93 -14.74
CA SER A 83 -11.78 -6.53 -14.83
C SER A 83 -12.86 -5.47 -15.10
N TRP A 84 -12.78 -4.31 -14.43
CA TRP A 84 -13.70 -3.20 -14.69
C TRP A 84 -13.59 -2.67 -16.13
N ILE A 85 -12.37 -2.47 -16.64
CA ILE A 85 -12.14 -2.00 -18.02
C ILE A 85 -12.69 -3.01 -19.02
N LEU A 86 -12.34 -4.29 -18.89
CA LEU A 86 -12.80 -5.37 -19.78
C LEU A 86 -14.33 -5.48 -19.81
N ALA A 87 -15.00 -5.27 -18.67
CA ALA A 87 -16.47 -5.23 -18.61
C ALA A 87 -17.05 -4.00 -19.32
N SER A 88 -16.37 -2.85 -19.18
CA SER A 88 -16.81 -1.59 -19.79
C SER A 88 -16.72 -1.64 -21.33
N ILE A 89 -15.75 -2.38 -21.88
CA ILE A 89 -15.61 -2.63 -23.32
C ILE A 89 -16.37 -3.88 -23.81
N LYS A 90 -17.22 -4.49 -22.97
CA LYS A 90 -18.06 -5.66 -23.29
C LYS A 90 -17.29 -6.94 -23.69
N VAL A 91 -16.02 -7.07 -23.28
CA VAL A 91 -15.23 -8.29 -23.48
C VAL A 91 -15.69 -9.40 -22.52
N ILE A 92 -16.03 -9.05 -21.28
CA ILE A 92 -16.57 -9.98 -20.28
C ILE A 92 -18.02 -9.62 -19.93
N LYS A 93 -18.90 -10.63 -19.83
CA LYS A 93 -20.33 -10.44 -19.55
C LYS A 93 -20.61 -10.12 -18.08
N ASN A 94 -19.81 -10.67 -17.17
CA ASN A 94 -20.00 -10.50 -15.74
C ASN A 94 -18.69 -10.04 -15.09
N ALA A 95 -18.73 -8.87 -14.47
CA ALA A 95 -17.64 -8.34 -13.67
C ALA A 95 -18.16 -7.75 -12.35
N SER A 96 -19.23 -8.29 -11.77
CA SER A 96 -19.78 -7.72 -10.53
C SER A 96 -18.77 -7.77 -9.36
N PHE A 97 -17.73 -8.60 -9.48
CA PHE A 97 -16.77 -8.89 -8.43
C PHE A 97 -15.60 -7.87 -8.33
N TYR A 98 -15.36 -7.01 -9.33
CA TYR A 98 -14.25 -6.02 -9.25
C TYR A 98 -14.38 -5.06 -8.05
N ARG A 99 -15.61 -4.76 -7.62
CA ARG A 99 -15.88 -3.88 -6.47
C ARG A 99 -15.33 -4.45 -5.17
N GLN A 100 -15.49 -5.75 -4.96
CA GLN A 100 -15.00 -6.41 -3.76
C GLN A 100 -13.47 -6.43 -3.74
N TRP A 101 -12.83 -6.65 -4.89
CA TRP A 101 -11.37 -6.53 -4.99
C TRP A 101 -10.87 -5.11 -4.69
N TYR A 102 -11.59 -4.05 -5.11
CA TYR A 102 -11.25 -2.69 -4.70
C TYR A 102 -11.37 -2.47 -3.18
N VAL A 103 -12.39 -3.06 -2.55
CA VAL A 103 -12.55 -3.00 -1.09
C VAL A 103 -11.39 -3.71 -0.40
N VAL A 104 -11.10 -4.96 -0.78
CA VAL A 104 -10.01 -5.75 -0.20
C VAL A 104 -8.67 -5.08 -0.43
N GLY A 105 -8.36 -4.68 -1.67
CA GLY A 105 -7.11 -4.02 -2.02
C GLY A 105 -6.95 -2.66 -1.34
N GLY A 106 -8.04 -1.89 -1.22
CA GLY A 106 -8.04 -0.60 -0.53
C GLY A 106 -7.79 -0.73 0.97
N LEU A 107 -8.48 -1.67 1.64
CA LEU A 107 -8.27 -1.95 3.07
C LEU A 107 -6.87 -2.52 3.34
N LEU A 108 -6.38 -3.43 2.48
CA LEU A 108 -5.03 -3.97 2.59
C LEU A 108 -3.97 -2.87 2.44
N SER A 109 -4.12 -2.00 1.44
CA SER A 109 -3.20 -0.86 1.24
C SER A 109 -3.22 0.10 2.42
N ALA A 110 -4.41 0.38 2.96
CA ALA A 110 -4.56 1.20 4.17
C ALA A 110 -3.87 0.56 5.38
N MET A 111 -4.03 -0.76 5.59
CA MET A 111 -3.39 -1.48 6.69
C MET A 111 -1.86 -1.44 6.61
N ILE A 112 -1.27 -1.67 5.43
CA ILE A 112 0.20 -1.62 5.25
C ILE A 112 0.71 -0.21 5.60
N MET A 113 0.02 0.83 5.08
CA MET A 113 0.45 2.21 5.28
C MET A 113 0.16 2.75 6.68
N SER A 114 -0.83 2.22 7.39
CA SER A 114 -1.00 2.47 8.83
C SER A 114 0.27 2.07 9.58
N GLY A 115 0.85 0.90 9.28
CA GLY A 115 2.10 0.45 9.87
C GLY A 115 3.28 1.38 9.54
N ALA A 116 3.41 1.75 8.27
CA ALA A 116 4.45 2.70 7.84
C ALA A 116 4.32 4.05 8.57
N ALA A 117 3.13 4.67 8.54
CA ALA A 117 2.87 5.94 9.21
C ALA A 117 3.09 5.86 10.73
N PHE A 118 2.68 4.76 11.37
CA PHE A 118 2.96 4.51 12.78
C PHE A 118 4.46 4.53 13.07
N PHE A 119 5.28 3.80 12.30
CA PHE A 119 6.71 3.74 12.56
C PHE A 119 7.41 5.08 12.30
N HIS A 120 6.97 5.88 11.33
CA HIS A 120 7.46 7.26 11.18
C HIS A 120 7.18 8.14 12.41
N LEU A 121 6.04 7.95 13.08
CA LEU A 121 5.62 8.80 14.20
C LEU A 121 6.17 8.35 15.56
N VAL A 122 6.38 7.05 15.75
CA VAL A 122 6.66 6.46 17.06
C VAL A 122 8.12 5.99 17.19
N THR A 123 8.85 5.86 16.08
CA THR A 123 10.25 5.44 16.10
C THR A 123 11.18 6.60 15.74
N PRO A 124 12.50 6.46 15.98
CA PRO A 124 13.51 7.43 15.56
C PRO A 124 13.59 7.65 14.04
N LEU A 125 12.85 6.88 13.22
CA LEU A 125 12.75 7.12 11.79
C LEU A 125 12.25 8.54 11.46
N GLY A 126 11.30 9.05 12.24
CA GLY A 126 10.75 10.40 12.08
C GLY A 126 9.93 10.59 10.80
N VAL A 127 9.33 11.78 10.63
CA VAL A 127 8.60 12.14 9.40
C VAL A 127 9.55 12.27 8.22
N GLU A 128 10.69 12.94 8.44
CA GLU A 128 11.77 13.04 7.45
C GLU A 128 12.80 11.94 7.70
N VAL A 129 13.08 11.15 6.67
CA VAL A 129 14.11 10.11 6.73
C VAL A 129 15.44 10.71 6.31
N LEU A 130 16.39 10.72 7.24
CA LEU A 130 17.74 11.23 7.02
C LEU A 130 18.72 10.07 6.78
N HIS A 131 19.21 9.93 5.55
CA HIS A 131 20.26 8.96 5.23
C HIS A 131 21.49 9.66 4.65
N GLN A 132 22.66 9.45 5.28
CA GLN A 132 23.94 10.06 4.88
C GLN A 132 23.87 11.59 4.68
N GLY A 133 23.12 12.29 5.55
CA GLY A 133 22.95 13.74 5.49
C GLY A 133 21.98 14.23 4.40
N LYS A 134 21.30 13.33 3.70
CA LYS A 134 20.22 13.66 2.75
C LYS A 134 18.86 13.34 3.38
N SER A 135 17.99 14.34 3.41
CA SER A 135 16.58 14.19 3.79
C SER A 135 15.75 13.78 2.59
N ASP A 136 14.75 12.92 2.80
CA ASP A 136 13.70 12.62 1.82
C ASP A 136 12.59 13.69 1.79
N GLY A 137 12.69 14.74 2.63
CA GLY A 137 11.72 15.82 2.77
C GLY A 137 10.34 15.35 3.26
N GLY A 138 10.27 14.17 3.89
CA GLY A 138 9.03 13.55 4.35
C GLY A 138 8.22 12.87 3.25
N SER A 139 8.79 12.72 2.04
CA SER A 139 8.09 12.14 0.90
C SER A 139 7.55 10.72 1.17
N LEU A 140 8.29 9.90 1.92
CA LEU A 140 7.84 8.56 2.31
C LEU A 140 6.64 8.61 3.26
N PHE A 141 6.68 9.48 4.28
CA PHE A 141 5.59 9.66 5.22
C PHE A 141 4.32 10.20 4.53
N TYR A 142 4.45 11.21 3.68
CA TYR A 142 3.30 11.77 2.95
C TYR A 142 2.70 10.76 1.97
N ALA A 143 3.53 9.93 1.32
CA ALA A 143 3.05 8.82 0.51
C ALA A 143 2.23 7.84 1.36
N ALA A 144 2.73 7.44 2.54
CA ALA A 144 2.03 6.55 3.45
C ALA A 144 0.67 7.10 3.89
N VAL A 145 0.61 8.34 4.38
CA VAL A 145 -0.64 8.98 4.79
C VAL A 145 -1.62 9.14 3.62
N SER A 146 -1.13 9.50 2.44
CA SER A 146 -1.99 9.62 1.25
C SER A 146 -2.64 8.29 0.88
N ILE A 147 -1.88 7.19 0.85
CA ILE A 147 -2.38 5.86 0.50
C ILE A 147 -3.28 5.30 1.60
N LEU A 148 -2.98 5.60 2.87
CA LEU A 148 -3.86 5.27 3.99
C LEU A 148 -5.26 5.83 3.77
N LEU A 149 -5.36 7.14 3.56
CA LEU A 149 -6.65 7.83 3.40
C LEU A 149 -7.34 7.42 2.11
N LEU A 150 -6.60 7.33 1.00
CA LEU A 150 -7.15 6.95 -0.30
C LEU A 150 -7.57 5.48 -0.34
N GLY A 151 -6.87 4.58 0.36
CA GLY A 151 -7.24 3.17 0.49
C GLY A 151 -8.57 2.99 1.23
N LEU A 152 -8.76 3.73 2.33
CA LEU A 152 -10.03 3.78 3.06
C LEU A 152 -11.16 4.38 2.19
N LEU A 153 -10.88 5.47 1.49
CA LEU A 153 -11.83 6.07 0.55
C LEU A 153 -12.22 5.10 -0.55
N LEU A 154 -11.25 4.40 -1.15
CA LEU A 154 -11.46 3.41 -2.21
C LEU A 154 -12.38 2.27 -1.74
N ALA A 155 -12.15 1.77 -0.52
CA ALA A 155 -13.02 0.76 0.08
C ALA A 155 -14.42 1.31 0.33
N PHE A 156 -14.52 2.54 0.87
CA PHE A 156 -15.81 3.18 1.15
C PHE A 156 -16.67 3.38 -0.11
N ILE A 157 -16.08 3.87 -1.21
CA ILE A 157 -16.85 4.13 -2.45
C ILE A 157 -17.25 2.84 -3.20
N ASN A 158 -16.59 1.71 -2.91
CA ASN A 158 -16.84 0.42 -3.56
C ASN A 158 -17.62 -0.61 -2.71
N ARG A 159 -17.95 -0.29 -1.45
CA ARG A 159 -18.66 -1.20 -0.50
C ARG A 159 -20.10 -1.58 -0.86
N GLY A 160 -20.70 -0.98 -1.89
CA GLY A 160 -22.12 -1.13 -2.21
C GLY A 160 -22.52 -2.58 -2.56
N PRO A 161 -23.79 -2.98 -2.36
CA PRO A 161 -24.23 -4.34 -2.60
C PRO A 161 -23.96 -4.77 -4.04
N GLN A 162 -23.46 -5.99 -4.23
CA GLN A 162 -23.56 -6.66 -5.52
C GLN A 162 -25.06 -6.84 -5.78
N SER A 163 -25.65 -6.04 -6.66
CA SER A 163 -26.94 -6.44 -7.23
C SER A 163 -26.66 -7.67 -8.10
N SER A 164 -26.89 -8.86 -7.56
CA SER A 164 -27.35 -9.99 -8.36
C SER A 164 -28.72 -9.58 -8.89
N ALA A 165 -28.73 -8.89 -10.01
CA ALA A 165 -29.91 -8.80 -10.85
C ALA A 165 -29.60 -9.72 -12.02
N ASP A 166 -30.13 -10.94 -11.90
CA ASP A 166 -30.60 -11.87 -12.94
C ASP A 166 -29.92 -11.87 -14.32
#